data_AF-A0A2A2JYC8-F1
#
_entry.id   AF-A0A2A2JYC8-F1
#
_cell.length_a   1.000
_cell.length_b   1.000
_cell.length_c   1.000
_cell.angle_alpha   90.00
_cell.angle_beta   90.00
_cell.angle_gamma   90.00
#
_symmetry.space_group_name_H-M   'P 1'
#
loop_
_entity.id
_entity.type
_entity.pdbx_description
1 polymer ?
#
loop_
_entity_poly.entity_id
_entity_poly.type
_entity_poly.pdbx_seq_one_letter_code
_entity_poly.pdbx_strand_id
1 'polypeptide(L)'
;MFKVRDESSELDYERGGELGHLPVENFQFPMPPMGIQPKEFISSHFGPAAKNLQFRKGTTTLAFIYEPATPNDKGGIIIAVDSRASAGEYISSKSVMKILDIGDRMVATMAGGAADCQFWTRIVAKYCNLHELREKTPITVSAASKYFANVLYNYKDHGLSVGSMVCGYDKKGPQIFIVDNAGDRSPMRYVSVGSGSLNAYGILDTNYKPVMTDEEARKLGRRAIMHATYRDAGSGGVCNMVHITADEKVRLPPLDVSKLWYEFAAEVGKDIVYEPHDE
;
A
#
# COMPACT_ATOMS: atom_id res chain seq x y z
N MET A 1 55.00 18.64 -42.56
CA MET A 1 56.17 17.82 -42.15
C MET A 1 55.63 16.46 -41.72
N PHE A 2 55.77 15.47 -42.61
CA PHE A 2 55.58 14.00 -42.50
C PHE A 2 54.27 13.41 -41.93
N LYS A 3 53.64 12.37 -42.51
CA LYS A 3 53.54 11.80 -43.86
C LYS A 3 52.39 10.78 -43.76
N VAL A 4 51.49 10.78 -44.73
CA VAL A 4 50.45 9.75 -44.90
C VAL A 4 51.12 8.42 -45.29
N ARG A 5 50.62 7.29 -44.78
CA ARG A 5 50.72 6.00 -45.44
C ARG A 5 49.33 5.41 -45.58
N ASP A 6 48.92 5.34 -46.83
CA ASP A 6 47.78 4.62 -47.37
C ASP A 6 48.32 3.27 -47.86
N GLU A 7 47.56 2.18 -47.69
CA GLU A 7 47.59 0.98 -48.55
C GLU A 7 46.52 -0.02 -48.05
N SER A 8 45.36 0.08 -48.71
CA SER A 8 44.44 -0.97 -49.12
C SER A 8 44.73 -2.44 -48.75
N SER A 9 43.72 -3.08 -48.14
CA SER A 9 43.23 -4.38 -48.62
C SER A 9 41.73 -4.53 -48.36
N GLU A 10 41.02 -4.89 -49.42
CA GLU A 10 39.58 -4.98 -49.57
C GLU A 10 38.88 -6.03 -48.67
N LEU A 11 37.62 -5.69 -48.35
CA LEU A 11 36.39 -6.49 -48.30
C LEU A 11 36.39 -7.83 -47.53
N ASP A 12 35.51 -7.94 -46.54
CA ASP A 12 34.31 -8.76 -46.74
C ASP A 12 33.17 -8.37 -45.78
N TYR A 13 32.09 -7.92 -46.40
CA TYR A 13 30.75 -7.89 -45.83
C TYR A 13 30.22 -9.32 -45.93
N GLU A 14 29.84 -9.98 -44.83
CA GLU A 14 28.64 -10.83 -44.80
C GLU A 14 28.28 -11.37 -43.39
N ARG A 15 27.03 -11.04 -43.00
CA ARG A 15 26.03 -11.80 -42.21
C ARG A 15 26.38 -12.37 -40.82
N GLY A 16 25.62 -11.91 -39.83
CA GLY A 16 25.27 -12.68 -38.64
C GLY A 16 24.85 -11.79 -37.47
N GLY A 17 23.55 -11.69 -37.21
CA GLY A 17 23.00 -10.76 -36.22
C GLY A 17 23.26 -11.15 -34.76
N GLU A 18 23.10 -10.16 -33.89
CA GLU A 18 22.35 -10.27 -32.63
C GLU A 18 22.13 -8.86 -32.08
N LEU A 19 20.84 -8.49 -31.90
CA LEU A 19 20.42 -7.24 -31.27
C LEU A 19 20.93 -7.25 -29.82
N GLY A 20 21.81 -6.32 -29.50
CA GLY A 20 22.40 -6.16 -28.18
C GLY A 20 21.35 -6.10 -27.08
N HIS A 21 21.39 -7.09 -26.18
CA HIS A 21 20.74 -7.02 -24.88
C HIS A 21 21.30 -5.82 -24.11
N LEU A 22 20.45 -4.82 -23.85
CA LEU A 22 20.75 -3.80 -22.85
C LEU A 22 20.87 -4.50 -21.48
N PRO A 23 22.03 -4.43 -20.79
CA PRO A 23 22.14 -5.02 -19.47
C PRO A 23 21.33 -4.16 -18.50
N VAL A 24 20.23 -4.71 -18.01
CA VAL A 24 19.65 -4.24 -16.76
C VAL A 24 20.62 -4.69 -15.69
N GLU A 25 21.62 -3.87 -15.38
CA GLU A 25 22.53 -4.14 -14.27
C GLU A 25 21.69 -4.50 -13.04
N ASN A 26 22.00 -5.67 -12.47
CA ASN A 26 21.41 -6.21 -11.27
C ASN A 26 21.41 -5.13 -10.18
N PHE A 27 20.28 -4.45 -9.98
CA PHE A 27 20.07 -3.60 -8.83
C PHE A 27 19.87 -4.51 -7.61
N GLN A 28 20.98 -5.06 -7.13
CA GLN A 28 21.09 -5.69 -5.83
C GLN A 28 21.44 -4.59 -4.85
N PHE A 29 20.71 -4.50 -3.73
CA PHE A 29 21.20 -3.70 -2.61
C PHE A 29 22.63 -4.15 -2.30
N PRO A 30 23.59 -3.24 -2.07
CA PRO A 30 24.89 -3.62 -1.54
C PRO A 30 24.61 -4.36 -0.24
N MET A 31 24.74 -5.68 -0.29
CA MET A 31 24.62 -6.51 0.88
C MET A 31 25.72 -6.05 1.84
N PRO A 32 25.44 -5.88 3.15
CA PRO A 32 26.48 -5.62 4.12
C PRO A 32 27.61 -6.64 3.94
N PRO A 33 28.87 -6.23 4.21
CA PRO A 33 30.08 -6.94 3.79
C PRO A 33 29.96 -8.45 3.99
N MET A 34 30.15 -9.19 2.88
CA MET A 34 30.12 -10.64 2.84
C MET A 34 31.08 -11.21 3.90
N GLY A 35 30.52 -11.80 4.95
CA GLY A 35 31.26 -12.34 6.09
C GLY A 35 30.56 -12.15 7.42
N ILE A 36 29.63 -11.19 7.52
CA ILE A 36 28.77 -11.04 8.70
C ILE A 36 27.33 -11.14 8.23
N GLN A 37 26.65 -12.27 8.49
CA GLN A 37 25.22 -12.33 8.27
C GLN A 37 24.55 -11.28 9.17
N PRO A 38 23.74 -10.35 8.64
CA PRO A 38 23.10 -9.31 9.45
C PRO A 38 22.28 -9.89 10.60
N LYS A 39 21.69 -11.07 10.37
CA LYS A 39 21.00 -11.85 11.39
C LYS A 39 21.92 -12.26 12.54
N GLU A 40 23.12 -12.75 12.23
CA GLU A 40 24.13 -13.12 13.23
C GLU A 40 24.70 -11.90 13.94
N PHE A 41 24.94 -10.78 13.22
CA PHE A 41 25.36 -9.51 13.82
C PHE A 41 24.34 -9.00 14.83
N ILE A 42 23.06 -8.94 14.44
CA ILE A 42 22.00 -8.43 15.29
C ILE A 42 21.81 -9.36 16.49
N SER A 43 21.79 -10.67 16.27
CA SER A 43 21.67 -11.68 17.33
C SER A 43 22.84 -11.62 18.33
N SER A 44 24.07 -11.48 17.84
CA SER A 44 25.28 -11.43 18.68
C SER A 44 25.43 -10.14 19.46
N HIS A 45 25.05 -8.99 18.89
CA HIS A 45 25.28 -7.67 19.52
C HIS A 45 24.09 -7.18 20.34
N PHE A 46 22.86 -7.55 19.98
CA PHE A 46 21.65 -7.10 20.70
C PHE A 46 20.98 -8.24 21.51
N GLY A 47 21.44 -9.48 21.35
CA GLY A 47 20.98 -10.67 22.08
C GLY A 47 19.69 -11.31 21.50
N PRO A 48 19.30 -12.51 21.96
CA PRO A 48 18.05 -13.18 21.54
C PRO A 48 16.79 -12.44 22.00
N ALA A 49 16.93 -11.53 22.97
CA ALA A 49 15.88 -10.63 23.46
C ALA A 49 15.92 -9.24 22.80
N ALA A 50 16.84 -9.00 21.86
CA ALA A 50 16.73 -7.87 20.95
C ALA A 50 15.35 -7.94 20.35
N LYS A 51 14.50 -6.95 20.65
CA LYS A 51 13.24 -6.82 19.94
C LYS A 51 13.64 -6.61 18.48
N ASN A 52 13.64 -7.67 17.66
CA ASN A 52 13.70 -7.63 16.20
C ASN A 52 12.99 -6.36 15.79
N LEU A 53 13.67 -5.34 15.23
CA LEU A 53 13.15 -3.96 15.10
C LEU A 53 11.62 -3.99 15.05
N GLN A 54 10.96 -3.86 16.22
CA GLN A 54 9.54 -4.17 16.31
C GLN A 54 8.86 -2.92 15.81
N PHE A 55 8.77 -2.80 14.49
CA PHE A 55 8.16 -1.69 13.81
C PHE A 55 6.69 -1.67 14.22
N ARG A 56 6.37 -0.77 15.16
CA ARG A 56 4.99 -0.44 15.48
C ARG A 56 4.40 0.19 14.24
N LYS A 57 3.40 -0.47 13.65
CA LYS A 57 2.71 0.00 12.45
C LYS A 57 1.77 1.16 12.82
N GLY A 58 2.30 2.35 13.15
CA GLY A 58 1.52 3.52 13.55
C GLY A 58 0.70 4.10 12.40
N THR A 59 -0.44 3.48 12.09
CA THR A 59 -1.27 3.72 10.89
C THR A 59 -2.56 2.92 10.97
N THR A 60 -3.62 3.39 10.33
CA THR A 60 -4.79 2.56 10.01
C THR A 60 -5.11 2.67 8.53
N THR A 61 -5.16 1.50 7.88
CA THR A 61 -5.67 1.36 6.51
C THR A 61 -6.79 0.35 6.51
N LEU A 62 -7.80 0.55 5.67
CA LEU A 62 -8.87 -0.41 5.45
C LEU A 62 -9.31 -0.43 3.99
N ALA A 63 -9.84 -1.56 3.56
CA ALA A 63 -10.45 -1.71 2.26
C ALA A 63 -11.58 -2.73 2.32
N PHE A 64 -12.63 -2.53 1.52
CA PHE A 64 -13.72 -3.50 1.39
C PHE A 64 -14.38 -3.44 0.03
N ILE A 65 -14.88 -4.60 -0.39
CA ILE A 65 -15.62 -4.81 -1.64
C ILE A 65 -17.11 -4.70 -1.36
N TYR A 66 -17.87 -4.03 -2.21
CA TYR A 66 -19.32 -4.02 -2.14
C TYR A 66 -19.96 -4.06 -3.53
N GLU A 67 -21.18 -4.56 -3.57
CA GLU A 67 -22.03 -4.62 -4.74
C GLU A 67 -23.01 -3.42 -4.70
N PRO A 68 -23.33 -2.83 -5.86
CA PRO A 68 -24.21 -1.66 -5.93
C PRO A 68 -25.64 -2.01 -5.52
N ALA A 69 -26.25 -1.18 -4.67
CA ALA A 69 -27.65 -1.37 -4.26
C ALA A 69 -28.65 -0.86 -5.30
N THR A 70 -28.32 0.23 -6.00
CA THR A 70 -29.18 0.80 -7.07
C THR A 70 -28.48 0.75 -8.43
N PRO A 71 -29.23 0.81 -9.55
CA PRO A 71 -28.64 0.87 -10.89
C PRO A 71 -27.75 2.10 -11.15
N ASN A 72 -27.87 3.14 -10.32
CA ASN A 72 -27.07 4.36 -10.42
C ASN A 72 -25.77 4.27 -9.60
N ASP A 73 -25.67 3.32 -8.68
CA ASP A 73 -24.46 3.07 -7.90
C ASP A 73 -23.44 2.30 -8.74
N LYS A 74 -22.16 2.59 -8.52
CA LYS A 74 -21.07 1.96 -9.29
C LYS A 74 -20.59 0.68 -8.64
N GLY A 75 -20.65 0.59 -7.31
CA GLY A 75 -20.08 -0.54 -6.57
C GLY A 75 -18.55 -0.61 -6.71
N GLY A 76 -17.97 -1.71 -6.25
CA GLY A 76 -16.53 -1.98 -6.40
C GLY A 76 -15.81 -1.98 -5.05
N ILE A 77 -14.78 -1.16 -4.91
CA ILE A 77 -13.86 -1.18 -3.76
C ILE A 77 -13.71 0.21 -3.16
N ILE A 78 -13.96 0.33 -1.86
CA ILE A 78 -13.57 1.51 -1.07
C ILE A 78 -12.27 1.19 -0.34
N ILE A 79 -11.27 2.05 -0.51
CA ILE A 79 -10.04 2.07 0.27
C ILE A 79 -10.02 3.36 1.08
N ALA A 80 -9.84 3.25 2.39
CA ALA A 80 -9.72 4.41 3.29
C ALA A 80 -8.47 4.28 4.16
N VAL A 81 -7.74 5.37 4.34
CA VAL A 81 -6.52 5.41 5.14
C VAL A 81 -6.43 6.70 5.94
N ASP A 82 -5.77 6.64 7.09
CA ASP A 82 -5.30 7.83 7.79
C ASP A 82 -4.01 8.39 7.15
N SER A 83 -3.49 9.50 7.66
CA SER A 83 -2.31 10.18 7.08
C SER A 83 -1.22 10.53 8.10
N ARG A 84 -1.36 10.11 9.36
CA ARG A 84 -0.35 10.36 10.41
C ARG A 84 0.87 9.47 10.21
N ALA A 85 2.06 10.03 10.37
CA ALA A 85 3.30 9.28 10.47
C ALA A 85 4.04 9.72 11.74
N SER A 86 4.41 8.75 12.57
CA SER A 86 5.08 8.96 13.85
C SER A 86 6.51 8.42 13.84
N ALA A 87 7.42 9.14 14.49
CA ALA A 87 8.78 8.70 14.82
C ALA A 87 8.86 8.50 16.33
N GLY A 88 8.48 7.31 16.80
CA GLY A 88 8.22 7.08 18.22
C GLY A 88 6.93 7.79 18.65
N GLU A 89 7.00 8.58 19.70
CA GLU A 89 5.86 9.39 20.20
C GLU A 89 5.70 10.72 19.45
N TYR A 90 6.76 11.17 18.78
CA TYR A 90 6.73 12.41 18.00
C TYR A 90 5.97 12.20 16.69
N ILE A 91 5.00 13.08 16.42
CA ILE A 91 4.27 13.09 15.14
C ILE A 91 5.14 13.81 14.11
N SER A 92 5.76 13.04 13.21
CA SER A 92 6.60 13.57 12.14
C SER A 92 5.79 14.28 11.05
N SER A 93 4.66 13.70 10.66
CA SER A 93 3.76 14.31 9.67
C SER A 93 2.31 13.91 9.90
N LYS A 94 1.39 14.79 9.47
CA LYS A 94 -0.06 14.58 9.50
C LYS A 94 -0.66 14.44 8.11
N SER A 95 0.13 14.43 7.04
CA SER A 95 -0.34 14.51 5.65
C SER A 95 0.26 13.44 4.72
N VAL A 96 0.76 12.33 5.26
CA VAL A 96 1.35 11.26 4.46
C VAL A 96 0.28 10.54 3.65
N MET A 97 0.48 10.44 2.34
CA MET A 97 -0.38 9.65 1.46
C MET A 97 -0.02 8.16 1.58
N LYS A 98 -0.93 7.36 2.15
CA LYS A 98 -0.74 5.91 2.37
C LYS A 98 -1.41 5.01 1.34
N ILE A 99 -1.92 5.59 0.25
CA ILE A 99 -2.48 4.90 -0.91
C ILE A 99 -1.57 5.19 -2.09
N LEU A 100 -0.82 4.17 -2.49
CA LEU A 100 0.18 4.20 -3.53
C LEU A 100 -0.40 3.58 -4.79
N ASP A 101 -0.23 4.26 -5.92
CA ASP A 101 -0.70 3.73 -7.21
C ASP A 101 0.28 2.67 -7.72
N ILE A 102 -0.27 1.52 -8.14
CA ILE A 102 0.50 0.46 -8.79
C ILE A 102 0.05 0.18 -10.23
N GLY A 103 -1.14 0.64 -10.60
CA GLY A 103 -1.66 0.65 -11.96
C GLY A 103 -2.89 1.57 -12.07
N ASP A 104 -3.54 1.56 -13.23
CA ASP A 104 -4.64 2.48 -13.53
C ASP A 104 -5.83 2.28 -12.58
N ARG A 105 -6.31 1.04 -12.44
CA ARG A 105 -7.39 0.64 -11.51
C ARG A 105 -6.88 -0.23 -10.36
N MET A 106 -5.66 0.02 -9.92
CA MET A 106 -5.02 -0.78 -8.88
C MET A 106 -4.15 0.08 -7.95
N VAL A 107 -4.32 -0.12 -6.65
CA VAL A 107 -3.60 0.60 -5.60
C VAL A 107 -3.06 -0.39 -4.57
N ALA A 108 -1.99 0.01 -3.90
CA ALA A 108 -1.46 -0.65 -2.72
C ALA A 108 -1.50 0.30 -1.53
N THR A 109 -1.72 -0.24 -0.33
CA THR A 109 -1.67 0.58 0.90
C THR A 109 -0.32 0.47 1.60
N MET A 110 0.01 1.49 2.39
CA MET A 110 1.23 1.54 3.19
C MET A 110 0.90 1.40 4.67
N ALA A 111 1.25 0.26 5.27
CA ALA A 111 1.29 0.09 6.72
C ALA A 111 2.55 -0.69 7.14
N GLY A 112 3.35 -0.11 8.05
CA GLY A 112 4.68 -0.63 8.39
C GLY A 112 5.76 0.41 8.18
N GLY A 113 6.97 -0.03 7.85
CA GLY A 113 8.07 0.86 7.49
C GLY A 113 7.71 1.67 6.25
N ALA A 114 7.66 2.99 6.39
CA ALA A 114 7.28 3.87 5.27
C ALA A 114 8.24 3.71 4.08
N ALA A 115 9.55 3.61 4.34
CA ALA A 115 10.56 3.39 3.32
C ALA A 115 10.36 2.06 2.59
N ASP A 116 10.20 0.96 3.34
CA ASP A 116 10.01 -0.39 2.78
C ASP A 116 8.77 -0.45 1.89
N CYS A 117 7.63 0.04 2.42
CA CYS A 117 6.36 0.01 1.71
C CYS A 117 6.44 0.83 0.41
N GLN A 118 6.96 2.05 0.46
CA GLN A 118 7.08 2.90 -0.73
C GLN A 118 8.02 2.30 -1.78
N PHE A 119 9.18 1.81 -1.33
CA PHE A 119 10.18 1.25 -2.22
C PHE A 119 9.65 0.01 -2.93
N TRP A 120 9.16 -0.98 -2.18
CA TRP A 120 8.71 -2.25 -2.76
C TRP A 120 7.44 -2.08 -3.59
N THR A 121 6.52 -1.22 -3.18
CA THR A 121 5.33 -0.92 -3.98
C THR A 121 5.71 -0.31 -5.33
N ARG A 122 6.72 0.58 -5.37
CA ARG A 122 7.21 1.15 -6.62
C ARG A 122 7.86 0.10 -7.53
N ILE A 123 8.56 -0.89 -6.98
CA ILE A 123 9.09 -2.02 -7.74
C ILE A 123 7.95 -2.85 -8.35
N VAL A 124 6.89 -3.10 -7.58
CA VAL A 124 5.70 -3.80 -8.06
C VAL A 124 5.00 -3.00 -9.17
N ALA A 125 4.85 -1.69 -9.01
CA ALA A 125 4.29 -0.81 -10.04
C ALA A 125 5.10 -0.88 -11.35
N LYS A 126 6.44 -0.84 -11.26
CA LYS A 126 7.33 -1.02 -12.41
C LYS A 126 7.12 -2.39 -13.09
N TYR A 127 6.98 -3.45 -12.31
CA TYR A 127 6.71 -4.79 -12.85
C TYR A 127 5.34 -4.85 -13.56
N CYS A 128 4.31 -4.25 -12.97
CA CYS A 128 2.97 -4.16 -13.57
C CYS A 128 3.05 -3.46 -14.94
N ASN A 129 3.66 -2.29 -15.02
CA ASN A 129 3.83 -1.54 -16.28
C ASN A 129 4.62 -2.35 -17.32
N LEU A 130 5.69 -3.03 -16.91
CA LEU A 130 6.49 -3.85 -17.82
C LEU A 130 5.71 -5.06 -18.36
N HIS A 131 4.87 -5.67 -17.53
CA HIS A 131 3.98 -6.76 -17.95
C HIS A 131 2.99 -6.27 -19.01
N GLU A 132 2.36 -5.12 -18.78
CA GLU A 132 1.40 -4.55 -19.72
C GLU A 132 2.03 -4.22 -21.08
N LEU A 133 3.27 -3.70 -21.09
CA LEU A 133 4.00 -3.43 -22.33
C LEU A 133 4.37 -4.71 -23.10
N ARG A 134 4.73 -5.79 -22.38
CA ARG A 134 5.16 -7.06 -22.99
C ARG A 134 3.97 -7.86 -23.51
N GLU A 135 2.97 -8.05 -22.66
CA GLU A 135 1.81 -8.91 -22.94
C GLU A 135 0.66 -8.16 -23.63
N LYS A 136 0.77 -6.83 -23.75
CA LYS A 136 -0.27 -5.94 -24.31
C LYS A 136 -1.64 -6.12 -23.63
N THR A 137 -1.63 -6.54 -22.37
CA THR A 137 -2.84 -6.79 -21.58
C THR A 137 -2.62 -6.32 -20.14
N PRO A 138 -3.64 -5.71 -19.49
CA PRO A 138 -3.55 -5.30 -18.10
C PRO A 138 -3.22 -6.47 -17.17
N ILE A 139 -2.33 -6.24 -16.20
CA ILE A 139 -2.01 -7.25 -15.20
C ILE A 139 -3.20 -7.50 -14.26
N THR A 140 -3.46 -8.76 -13.90
CA THR A 140 -4.49 -9.09 -12.90
C THR A 140 -4.05 -8.72 -11.49
N VAL A 141 -5.00 -8.35 -10.63
CA VAL A 141 -4.73 -8.03 -9.22
C VAL A 141 -4.13 -9.26 -8.52
N SER A 142 -4.60 -10.45 -8.89
CA SER A 142 -4.05 -11.70 -8.39
C SER A 142 -2.58 -11.90 -8.78
N ALA A 143 -2.18 -11.56 -10.01
CA ALA A 143 -0.79 -11.68 -10.46
C ALA A 143 0.11 -10.64 -9.80
N ALA A 144 -0.32 -9.37 -9.74
CA ALA A 144 0.42 -8.30 -9.08
C ALA A 144 0.66 -8.60 -7.59
N SER A 145 -0.38 -9.02 -6.87
CA SER A 145 -0.26 -9.42 -5.46
C SER A 145 0.63 -10.64 -5.24
N LYS A 146 0.59 -11.63 -6.14
CA LYS A 146 1.46 -12.81 -6.05
C LYS A 146 2.92 -12.46 -6.31
N TYR A 147 3.19 -11.60 -7.28
CA TYR A 147 4.53 -11.06 -7.51
C TYR A 147 5.03 -10.31 -6.28
N PHE A 148 4.20 -9.43 -5.70
CA PHE A 148 4.57 -8.68 -4.50
C PHE A 148 4.92 -9.61 -3.33
N ALA A 149 4.10 -10.62 -3.05
CA ALA A 149 4.36 -11.60 -2.00
C ALA A 149 5.66 -12.38 -2.25
N ASN A 150 5.92 -12.81 -3.49
CA ASN A 150 7.15 -13.52 -3.83
C ASN A 150 8.40 -12.62 -3.65
N VAL A 151 8.31 -11.33 -4.02
CA VAL A 151 9.39 -10.37 -3.81
C VAL A 151 9.68 -10.24 -2.32
N LEU A 152 8.67 -10.03 -1.47
CA LEU A 152 8.87 -9.90 -0.03
C LEU A 152 9.39 -11.19 0.61
N TYR A 153 8.91 -12.36 0.15
CA TYR A 153 9.35 -13.66 0.65
C TYR A 153 10.86 -13.88 0.45
N ASN A 154 11.43 -13.39 -0.66
CA ASN A 154 12.87 -13.47 -0.90
C ASN A 154 13.71 -12.69 0.14
N TYR A 155 13.11 -11.70 0.80
CA TYR A 155 13.71 -10.89 1.86
C TYR A 155 13.13 -11.23 3.24
N LYS A 156 12.49 -12.40 3.37
CA LYS A 156 11.99 -12.88 4.66
C LYS A 156 13.12 -12.92 5.69
N ASP A 157 12.81 -12.53 6.92
CA ASP A 157 13.76 -12.45 8.04
C ASP A 157 14.92 -11.45 7.88
N HIS A 158 14.91 -10.60 6.84
CA HIS A 158 15.89 -9.50 6.66
C HIS A 158 15.47 -8.21 7.38
N GLY A 159 14.42 -8.25 8.21
CA GLY A 159 13.95 -7.11 8.98
C GLY A 159 13.00 -6.15 8.24
N LEU A 160 12.42 -6.57 7.11
CA LEU A 160 11.39 -5.78 6.42
C LEU A 160 10.13 -5.59 7.26
N SER A 161 9.54 -4.39 7.18
CA SER A 161 8.23 -4.11 7.77
C SER A 161 7.26 -3.63 6.72
N VAL A 162 6.47 -4.57 6.19
CA VAL A 162 5.46 -4.32 5.18
C VAL A 162 4.18 -5.05 5.56
N GLY A 163 3.09 -4.31 5.62
CA GLY A 163 1.73 -4.80 5.58
C GLY A 163 0.98 -3.96 4.56
N SER A 164 0.66 -4.54 3.42
CA SER A 164 0.03 -3.84 2.32
C SER A 164 -1.23 -4.57 1.88
N MET A 165 -2.23 -3.80 1.47
CA MET A 165 -3.40 -4.33 0.79
C MET A 165 -3.29 -3.95 -0.67
N VAL A 166 -3.24 -4.96 -1.54
CA VAL A 166 -3.30 -4.79 -2.99
C VAL A 166 -4.77 -4.84 -3.39
N CYS A 167 -5.31 -3.70 -3.80
CA CYS A 167 -6.71 -3.52 -4.14
C CYS A 167 -6.83 -3.12 -5.61
N GLY A 168 -7.71 -3.74 -6.36
CA GLY A 168 -7.98 -3.31 -7.72
C GLY A 168 -9.16 -4.00 -8.38
N TYR A 169 -9.49 -3.52 -9.57
CA TYR A 169 -10.55 -4.07 -10.39
C TYR A 169 -9.97 -4.59 -11.70
N ASP A 170 -10.10 -5.89 -11.93
CA ASP A 170 -9.63 -6.54 -13.16
C ASP A 170 -10.76 -7.32 -13.86
N LYS A 171 -10.39 -8.11 -14.88
CA LYS A 171 -11.32 -8.94 -15.66
C LYS A 171 -12.10 -9.98 -14.84
N LYS A 172 -11.64 -10.31 -13.63
CA LYS A 172 -12.34 -11.21 -12.70
C LYS A 172 -13.16 -10.43 -11.65
N GLY A 173 -13.25 -9.11 -11.77
CA GLY A 173 -13.99 -8.25 -10.85
C GLY A 173 -13.10 -7.59 -9.78
N PRO A 174 -13.72 -7.02 -8.74
CA PRO A 174 -13.00 -6.38 -7.64
C PRO A 174 -12.27 -7.43 -6.79
N GLN A 175 -11.01 -7.18 -6.45
CA GLN A 175 -10.21 -8.06 -5.62
C GLN A 175 -9.39 -7.26 -4.60
N ILE A 176 -9.26 -7.82 -3.40
CA ILE A 176 -8.36 -7.33 -2.35
C ILE A 176 -7.49 -8.50 -1.91
N PHE A 177 -6.17 -8.28 -1.87
CA PHE A 177 -5.22 -9.21 -1.27
C PHE A 177 -4.42 -8.51 -0.18
N ILE A 178 -4.32 -9.15 0.97
CA ILE A 178 -3.32 -8.79 1.98
C ILE A 178 -2.00 -9.38 1.55
N VAL A 179 -0.93 -8.60 1.64
CA VAL A 179 0.46 -9.04 1.46
C VAL A 179 1.28 -8.51 2.63
N ASP A 180 2.09 -9.37 3.25
CA ASP A 180 2.96 -8.97 4.37
C ASP A 180 4.44 -9.31 4.15
N ASN A 181 5.27 -8.85 5.10
CA ASN A 181 6.71 -9.09 5.09
C ASN A 181 7.14 -10.55 5.33
N ALA A 182 6.22 -11.44 5.72
CA ALA A 182 6.49 -12.88 5.77
C ALA A 182 6.29 -13.54 4.40
N GLY A 183 5.78 -12.80 3.41
CA GLY A 183 5.39 -13.30 2.10
C GLY A 183 4.00 -13.95 2.12
N ASP A 184 3.23 -13.76 3.19
CA ASP A 184 1.87 -14.28 3.26
C ASP A 184 0.97 -13.47 2.33
N ARG A 185 0.04 -14.18 1.70
CA ARG A 185 -0.90 -13.60 0.74
C ARG A 185 -2.27 -14.24 0.87
N SER A 186 -3.25 -13.44 1.25
CA SER A 186 -4.63 -13.91 1.43
C SER A 186 -5.64 -13.01 0.72
N PRO A 187 -6.58 -13.58 -0.06
CA PRO A 187 -7.72 -12.84 -0.58
C PRO A 187 -8.68 -12.45 0.54
N MET A 188 -9.23 -11.24 0.49
CA MET A 188 -10.17 -10.74 1.49
C MET A 188 -11.36 -10.05 0.83
N ARG A 189 -12.53 -10.08 1.49
CA ARG A 189 -13.69 -9.27 1.08
C ARG A 189 -13.65 -7.88 1.71
N TYR A 190 -13.24 -7.81 2.97
CA TYR A 190 -12.90 -6.59 3.68
C TYR A 190 -11.75 -6.86 4.63
N VAL A 191 -10.96 -5.83 4.90
CA VAL A 191 -9.76 -5.93 5.73
C VAL A 191 -9.40 -4.56 6.29
N SER A 192 -8.82 -4.57 7.49
CA SER A 192 -8.03 -3.46 8.02
C SER A 192 -6.62 -3.92 8.43
N VAL A 193 -5.62 -3.07 8.15
CA VAL A 193 -4.20 -3.31 8.48
C VAL A 193 -3.62 -2.07 9.16
N GLY A 194 -2.85 -2.30 10.24
CA GLY A 194 -2.14 -1.26 11.00
C GLY A 194 -2.49 -1.29 12.50
N SER A 195 -1.95 -0.34 13.28
CA SER A 195 -2.15 -0.24 14.73
C SER A 195 -3.60 -0.04 15.13
N GLY A 196 -4.35 0.79 14.40
CA GLY A 196 -5.77 1.03 14.69
C GLY A 196 -6.73 0.05 13.98
N SER A 197 -6.21 -1.02 13.37
CA SER A 197 -7.01 -1.98 12.61
C SER A 197 -8.13 -2.64 13.42
N LEU A 198 -7.85 -3.01 14.68
CA LEU A 198 -8.87 -3.61 15.56
C LEU A 198 -10.05 -2.66 15.82
N ASN A 199 -9.76 -1.36 15.97
CA ASN A 199 -10.80 -0.35 16.15
C ASN A 199 -11.64 -0.17 14.87
N ALA A 200 -10.99 -0.24 13.70
CA ALA A 200 -11.68 -0.19 12.41
C ALA A 200 -12.57 -1.42 12.19
N TYR A 201 -12.09 -2.63 12.55
CA TYR A 201 -12.88 -3.86 12.45
C TYR A 201 -14.18 -3.79 13.27
N GLY A 202 -14.17 -3.22 14.48
CA GLY A 202 -15.41 -3.07 15.27
C GLY A 202 -16.53 -2.33 14.54
N ILE A 203 -16.18 -1.34 13.70
CA ILE A 203 -17.15 -0.62 12.87
C ILE A 203 -17.49 -1.39 11.60
N LEU A 204 -16.48 -1.95 10.93
CA LEU A 204 -16.68 -2.74 9.71
C LEU A 204 -17.58 -3.94 9.99
N ASP A 205 -17.30 -4.75 11.01
CA ASP A 205 -18.07 -5.95 11.33
C ASP A 205 -19.53 -5.65 11.71
N THR A 206 -19.79 -4.46 12.29
CA THR A 206 -21.15 -4.05 12.69
C THR A 206 -21.96 -3.48 11.52
N ASN A 207 -21.31 -2.75 10.61
CA ASN A 207 -22.01 -1.91 9.62
C ASN A 207 -21.78 -2.31 8.17
N TYR A 208 -20.82 -3.18 7.87
CA TYR A 208 -20.58 -3.66 6.52
C TYR A 208 -21.74 -4.53 6.02
N LYS A 209 -22.15 -4.26 4.78
CA LYS A 209 -23.14 -5.03 4.03
C LYS A 209 -22.55 -5.36 2.66
N PRO A 210 -22.73 -6.58 2.14
CA PRO A 210 -22.27 -6.92 0.80
C PRO A 210 -22.88 -6.02 -0.30
N VAL A 211 -24.13 -5.59 -0.10
CA VAL A 211 -24.87 -4.70 -1.01
C VAL A 211 -25.12 -3.38 -0.29
N MET A 212 -24.67 -2.27 -0.86
CA MET A 212 -24.81 -0.92 -0.30
C MET A 212 -24.74 0.14 -1.40
N THR A 213 -25.28 1.31 -1.11
CA THR A 213 -25.15 2.47 -2.01
C THR A 213 -23.72 3.02 -1.96
N ASP A 214 -23.31 3.75 -3.01
CA ASP A 214 -21.98 4.37 -3.08
C ASP A 214 -21.74 5.31 -1.87
N GLU A 215 -22.76 6.04 -1.44
CA GLU A 215 -22.67 6.99 -0.34
C GLU A 215 -22.57 6.29 1.02
N GLU A 216 -23.35 5.22 1.24
CA GLU A 216 -23.25 4.39 2.45
C GLU A 216 -21.85 3.77 2.57
N ALA A 217 -21.30 3.26 1.47
CA ALA A 217 -19.95 2.70 1.43
C ALA A 217 -18.90 3.76 1.80
N ARG A 218 -18.97 4.95 1.19
CA ARG A 218 -18.05 6.06 1.52
C ARG A 218 -18.19 6.51 2.97
N LYS A 219 -19.42 6.61 3.49
CA LYS A 219 -19.68 6.96 4.90
C LYS A 219 -19.12 5.91 5.84
N LEU A 220 -19.28 4.61 5.54
CA LEU A 220 -18.74 3.50 6.32
C LEU A 220 -17.21 3.57 6.41
N GLY A 221 -16.52 3.75 5.27
CA GLY A 221 -15.06 3.84 5.24
C GLY A 221 -14.53 5.02 6.07
N ARG A 222 -15.16 6.19 5.96
CA ARG A 222 -14.81 7.40 6.75
C ARG A 222 -15.04 7.17 8.24
N ARG A 223 -16.19 6.59 8.60
CA ARG A 223 -16.55 6.30 9.99
C ARG A 223 -15.58 5.31 10.63
N ALA A 224 -15.20 4.25 9.92
CA ALA A 224 -14.24 3.27 10.43
C ALA A 224 -12.85 3.87 10.66
N ILE A 225 -12.34 4.70 9.73
CA ILE A 225 -11.07 5.43 9.94
C ILE A 225 -11.19 6.41 11.11
N MET A 226 -12.26 7.20 11.18
CA MET A 226 -12.46 8.16 12.26
C MET A 226 -12.43 7.49 13.64
N HIS A 227 -13.14 6.37 13.81
CA HIS A 227 -13.14 5.64 15.09
C HIS A 227 -11.76 5.07 15.42
N ALA A 228 -11.04 4.58 14.41
CA ALA A 228 -9.67 4.13 14.60
C ALA A 228 -8.75 5.28 15.02
N THR A 229 -8.83 6.44 14.37
CA THR A 229 -7.99 7.61 14.70
C THR A 229 -8.34 8.24 16.05
N TYR A 230 -9.57 8.09 16.52
CA TYR A 230 -9.97 8.57 17.84
C TYR A 230 -9.38 7.72 18.97
N ARG A 231 -9.19 6.41 18.75
CA ARG A 231 -8.71 5.46 19.78
C ARG A 231 -7.24 5.10 19.67
N ASP A 232 -6.67 5.10 18.47
CA ASP A 232 -5.27 4.73 18.23
C ASP A 232 -4.37 5.97 18.10
N ALA A 233 -3.37 6.07 18.99
CA ALA A 233 -2.42 7.19 19.00
C ALA A 233 -1.56 7.27 17.72
N GLY A 234 -1.29 6.11 17.10
CA GLY A 234 -0.50 6.02 15.86
C GLY A 234 -1.25 6.51 14.62
N SER A 235 -2.57 6.65 14.70
CA SER A 235 -3.43 7.01 13.57
C SER A 235 -3.97 8.44 13.71
N GLY A 236 -4.13 9.16 12.59
CA GLY A 236 -4.77 10.48 12.60
C GLY A 236 -4.50 11.32 11.36
N GLY A 237 -4.71 12.63 11.48
CA GLY A 237 -4.52 13.59 10.39
C GLY A 237 -5.78 13.72 9.55
N VAL A 238 -5.70 13.34 8.27
CA VAL A 238 -6.82 13.35 7.32
C VAL A 238 -7.15 11.94 6.89
N CYS A 239 -8.44 11.68 6.65
CA CYS A 239 -8.93 10.48 6.00
C CYS A 239 -8.80 10.66 4.49
N ASN A 240 -7.89 9.92 3.87
CA ASN A 240 -7.83 9.81 2.42
C ASN A 240 -8.64 8.59 1.96
N MET A 241 -9.37 8.74 0.85
CA MET A 241 -10.22 7.68 0.32
C MET A 241 -10.06 7.56 -1.19
N VAL A 242 -10.05 6.32 -1.67
CA VAL A 242 -10.07 5.98 -3.09
C VAL A 242 -11.23 5.03 -3.34
N HIS A 243 -12.01 5.35 -4.36
CA HIS A 243 -13.08 4.50 -4.86
C HIS A 243 -12.64 3.89 -6.20
N ILE A 244 -12.51 2.56 -6.24
CA ILE A 244 -12.19 1.82 -7.46
C ILE A 244 -13.46 1.12 -7.92
N THR A 245 -13.89 1.48 -9.12
CA THR A 245 -15.08 0.92 -9.79
C THR A 245 -14.63 0.04 -10.96
N ALA A 246 -15.59 -0.54 -11.68
CA ALA A 246 -15.30 -1.30 -12.89
C ALA A 246 -14.54 -0.46 -13.92
N ASP A 247 -14.89 0.82 -14.08
CA ASP A 247 -14.38 1.64 -15.18
C ASP A 247 -13.28 2.62 -14.75
N GLU A 248 -13.34 3.12 -13.52
CA GLU A 248 -12.46 4.19 -13.05
C GLU A 248 -11.96 4.03 -11.61
N LYS A 249 -10.84 4.69 -11.33
CA LYS A 249 -10.29 4.90 -9.99
C LYS A 249 -10.41 6.39 -9.64
N VAL A 250 -11.24 6.71 -8.65
CA VAL A 250 -11.48 8.09 -8.20
C VAL A 250 -10.86 8.31 -6.83
N ARG A 251 -9.95 9.28 -6.73
CA ARG A 251 -9.43 9.77 -5.44
C ARG A 251 -10.39 10.82 -4.90
N LEU A 252 -11.02 10.54 -3.77
CA LEU A 252 -11.94 11.49 -3.13
C LEU A 252 -11.16 12.56 -2.35
N PRO A 253 -11.73 13.76 -2.17
CA PRO A 253 -11.10 14.82 -1.40
C PRO A 253 -10.75 14.34 0.03
N PRO A 254 -9.56 14.69 0.55
CA PRO A 254 -9.20 14.36 1.92
C PRO A 254 -10.09 15.11 2.91
N LEU A 255 -10.51 14.43 3.97
CA LEU A 255 -11.31 15.03 5.05
C LEU A 255 -10.57 14.98 6.38
N ASP A 256 -10.62 16.08 7.12
CA ASP A 256 -10.05 16.14 8.47
C ASP A 256 -10.82 15.19 9.40
N VAL A 257 -10.10 14.32 10.11
CA VAL A 257 -10.72 13.34 11.02
C VAL A 257 -11.42 13.99 12.20
N SER A 258 -11.00 15.19 12.60
CA SER A 258 -11.63 15.97 13.67
C SER A 258 -13.01 16.45 13.25
N LYS A 259 -13.16 16.90 11.99
CA LYS A 259 -14.47 17.28 11.43
C LYS A 259 -15.42 16.08 11.36
N LEU A 260 -14.89 14.94 10.88
CA LEU A 260 -15.65 13.68 10.85
C LEU A 260 -16.12 13.25 12.24
N TRP A 261 -15.32 13.47 13.29
CA TRP A 261 -15.73 13.19 14.67
C TRP A 261 -16.89 14.07 15.13
N TYR A 262 -16.81 15.39 14.90
CA TYR A 262 -17.89 16.31 15.30
C TYR A 262 -19.20 16.04 14.54
N GLU A 263 -19.12 15.76 13.22
CA GLU A 263 -20.28 15.35 12.42
C GLU A 263 -20.93 14.08 12.98
N PHE A 264 -20.11 13.07 13.32
CA PHE A 264 -20.59 11.83 13.91
C PHE A 264 -21.22 12.03 15.29
N ALA A 265 -20.62 12.87 16.14
CA ALA A 265 -21.16 13.12 17.46
C ALA A 265 -22.50 13.86 17.44
N ALA A 266 -22.65 14.81 16.51
CA ALA A 266 -23.92 15.47 16.24
C ALA A 266 -24.99 14.46 15.76
N GLU A 267 -24.62 13.51 14.89
CA GLU A 267 -25.52 12.44 14.41
C GLU A 267 -26.04 11.54 15.55
N VAL A 268 -25.19 11.25 16.54
CA VAL A 268 -25.56 10.40 17.69
C VAL A 268 -26.24 11.19 18.82
N GLY A 269 -26.29 12.53 18.71
CA GLY A 269 -26.78 13.39 19.79
C GLY A 269 -25.95 13.25 21.08
N LYS A 270 -24.67 12.91 20.95
CA LYS A 270 -23.78 12.80 22.10
C LYS A 270 -23.33 14.19 22.50
N ASP A 271 -23.71 14.60 23.71
CA ASP A 271 -23.09 15.74 24.34
C ASP A 271 -21.64 15.37 24.73
N ILE A 272 -20.67 15.95 24.02
CA ILE A 272 -19.24 15.65 24.22
C ILE A 272 -18.59 16.71 25.11
N VAL A 273 -19.11 17.94 25.09
CA VAL A 273 -18.48 19.08 25.75
C VAL A 273 -19.17 19.22 27.09
N TYR A 274 -18.50 18.74 28.14
CA TYR A 274 -18.91 19.07 29.49
C TYR A 274 -18.56 20.54 29.74
N GLU A 275 -19.56 21.41 29.64
CA GLU A 275 -19.48 22.80 30.08
C GLU A 275 -19.87 22.83 31.56
N PRO A 276 -18.91 22.92 32.50
CA PRO A 276 -19.26 23.06 33.91
C PRO A 276 -20.06 24.34 34.08
N HIS A 277 -21.21 24.26 34.74
CA HIS A 277 -21.96 25.45 35.13
C HIS A 277 -21.11 26.25 36.13
N ASP A 278 -20.92 27.53 35.84
CA ASP A 278 -20.43 28.49 36.83
C ASP A 278 -21.57 28.71 37.84
N GLU A 279 -21.48 28.05 39.00
CA GLU A 279 -22.28 28.38 40.20
C GLU A 279 -21.76 29.65 40.89
#